data_AF-A0A382J9N7-F1
#
_entry.id   AF-A0A382J9N7-F1
#
_cell.length_a   1.000
_cell.length_b   1.000
_cell.length_c   1.000
_cell.angle_alpha   90.00
_cell.angle_beta   90.00
_cell.angle_gamma   90.00
#
_symmetry.space_group_name_H-M   'P 1'
#
loop_
_entity.id
_entity.type
_entity.pdbx_description
1 polymer ?
#
loop_
_entity_poly.entity_id
_entity_poly.type
_entity_poly.pdbx_seq_one_letter_code
_entity_poly.pdbx_strand_id
1 'polypeptide(L)'
;VIREHIDKDYWIKKLAKTINNNRKNKLISIITDVRFINEIEWIHNEGGLSIFVEREGVSPKNADELKFTEPLREKCNLIFTWKNLSNLQEEGGSLVKNFLQQHNLCSLTTPTKN
;
A
#
# COMPACT_ATOMS: atom_id res chain seq x y z
N VAL A 1 0.00 -8.79 -21.11
CA VAL A 1 -0.90 -8.85 -22.29
C VAL A 1 -1.98 -7.77 -22.24
N ILE A 2 -2.94 -7.80 -21.30
CA ILE A 2 -4.04 -6.80 -21.23
C ILE A 2 -3.52 -5.36 -21.12
N ARG A 3 -2.63 -5.07 -20.15
CA ARG A 3 -2.07 -3.71 -19.95
C ARG A 3 -1.36 -3.17 -21.19
N GLU A 4 -0.54 -3.99 -21.83
CA GLU A 4 0.32 -3.59 -22.95
C GLU A 4 -0.42 -3.48 -24.29
N HIS A 5 -1.52 -4.22 -24.46
CA HIS A 5 -2.18 -4.35 -25.77
C HIS A 5 -3.62 -3.81 -25.81
N ILE A 6 -4.22 -3.49 -24.66
CA ILE A 6 -5.63 -3.07 -24.58
C ILE A 6 -5.73 -1.72 -23.88
N ASP A 7 -5.41 -1.66 -22.60
CA ASP A 7 -5.60 -0.46 -21.78
C ASP A 7 -4.73 -0.53 -20.52
N LYS A 8 -3.86 0.46 -20.34
CA LYS A 8 -2.95 0.54 -19.19
C LYS A 8 -3.69 0.78 -17.87
N ASP A 9 -4.90 1.34 -17.94
CA ASP A 9 -5.72 1.71 -16.79
C ASP A 9 -6.90 0.75 -16.59
N TYR A 10 -6.92 -0.39 -17.28
CA TYR A 10 -8.02 -1.35 -17.21
C TYR A 10 -8.34 -1.76 -15.76
N TRP A 11 -7.32 -2.07 -14.96
CA TRP A 11 -7.48 -2.47 -13.57
C TRP A 11 -7.94 -1.32 -12.66
N ILE A 12 -7.42 -0.13 -12.88
CA ILE A 12 -7.85 1.10 -12.19
C ILE A 12 -9.35 1.32 -12.42
N LYS A 13 -9.80 1.26 -13.68
CA LYS A 13 -11.21 1.44 -14.05
C LYS A 13 -12.10 0.39 -13.39
N LYS A 14 -11.64 -0.86 -13.30
CA LYS A 14 -12.37 -1.94 -12.62
C LYS A 14 -12.49 -1.71 -11.11
N LEU A 15 -11.43 -1.22 -10.47
CA LEU A 15 -11.39 -0.95 -9.03
C LEU A 15 -12.18 0.30 -8.63
N ALA A 16 -12.20 1.33 -9.48
CA ALA A 16 -12.82 2.62 -9.19
C ALA A 16 -14.28 2.49 -8.72
N LYS A 17 -15.08 1.61 -9.34
CA LYS A 17 -16.47 1.38 -8.93
C LYS A 17 -16.57 0.84 -7.51
N THR A 18 -15.73 -0.13 -7.15
CA THR A 18 -15.70 -0.74 -5.81
C THR A 18 -15.25 0.25 -4.76
N ILE A 19 -14.19 1.03 -5.04
CA ILE A 19 -13.69 2.05 -4.10
C ILE A 19 -14.74 3.13 -3.86
N ASN A 20 -15.42 3.60 -4.91
CA ASN A 20 -16.48 4.57 -4.78
C ASN A 20 -17.65 4.05 -3.95
N ASN A 21 -18.01 2.77 -4.10
CA ASN A 21 -19.02 2.15 -3.26
C ASN A 21 -18.55 2.06 -1.79
N ASN A 22 -17.31 1.66 -1.55
CA ASN A 22 -16.75 1.58 -0.20
C ASN A 22 -16.73 2.97 0.48
N ARG A 23 -16.32 4.03 -0.23
CA ARG A 23 -16.36 5.41 0.29
C ARG A 23 -17.77 5.83 0.70
N LYS A 24 -18.78 5.57 -0.16
CA LYS A 24 -20.18 5.87 0.15
C LYS A 24 -20.66 5.17 1.43
N ASN A 25 -20.14 3.97 1.68
CA ASN A 25 -20.44 3.18 2.87
C ASN A 25 -19.47 3.42 4.04
N LYS A 26 -18.60 4.44 3.96
CA LYS A 26 -17.58 4.77 4.98
C LYS A 26 -16.61 3.61 5.29
N LEU A 27 -16.36 2.75 4.32
CA LEU A 27 -15.40 1.64 4.40
C LEU A 27 -14.03 2.07 3.88
N ILE A 28 -12.98 1.62 4.56
CA ILE A 28 -11.58 1.81 4.12
C ILE A 28 -11.26 0.72 3.09
N SER A 29 -10.74 1.12 1.93
CA SER A 29 -10.27 0.20 0.90
C SER A 29 -8.75 0.05 0.99
N ILE A 30 -8.27 -1.18 1.11
CA ILE A 30 -6.84 -1.50 1.09
C ILE A 30 -6.52 -2.16 -0.25
N ILE A 31 -5.53 -1.61 -0.96
CA ILE A 31 -5.05 -2.13 -2.24
C ILE A 31 -3.61 -2.60 -2.01
N THR A 32 -3.38 -3.91 -2.10
CA THR A 32 -2.10 -4.52 -1.73
C THR A 32 -1.16 -4.78 -2.90
N ASP A 33 -1.69 -4.89 -4.12
CA ASP A 33 -0.93 -5.30 -5.30
C ASP A 33 -0.78 -4.15 -6.31
N VAL A 34 -0.14 -3.06 -5.88
CA VAL A 34 0.18 -1.90 -6.73
C VAL A 34 1.57 -2.10 -7.33
N ARG A 35 1.66 -2.20 -8.66
CA ARG A 35 2.92 -2.54 -9.37
C ARG A 35 3.36 -1.50 -10.37
N PHE A 36 2.51 -0.53 -10.69
CA PHE A 36 2.81 0.45 -11.73
C PHE A 36 2.58 1.88 -11.27
N ILE A 37 3.37 2.79 -11.84
CA ILE A 37 3.36 4.21 -11.47
C ILE A 37 2.00 4.87 -11.69
N ASN A 38 1.30 4.55 -12.78
CA ASN A 38 -0.04 5.08 -13.05
C ASN A 38 -1.06 4.66 -11.98
N GLU A 39 -0.88 3.50 -11.35
CA GLU A 39 -1.77 3.03 -10.28
C GLU A 39 -1.55 3.83 -8.99
N ILE A 40 -0.29 4.09 -8.62
CA ILE A 40 0.05 4.95 -7.47
C ILE A 40 -0.46 6.38 -7.71
N GLU A 41 -0.19 6.95 -8.89
CA GLU A 41 -0.63 8.30 -9.24
C GLU A 41 -2.15 8.42 -9.21
N TRP A 42 -2.87 7.41 -9.69
CA TRP A 42 -4.32 7.37 -9.56
C TRP A 42 -4.78 7.34 -8.10
N ILE A 43 -4.16 6.50 -7.25
CA ILE A 43 -4.49 6.46 -5.81
C ILE A 43 -4.31 7.84 -5.17
N HIS A 44 -3.23 8.56 -5.48
CA HIS A 44 -3.02 9.91 -4.96
C HIS A 44 -4.05 10.91 -5.46
N ASN A 45 -4.39 10.87 -6.75
CA ASN A 45 -5.41 11.74 -7.34
C ASN A 45 -6.79 11.53 -6.71
N GLU A 46 -7.09 10.32 -6.28
CA GLU A 46 -8.30 10.00 -5.53
C GLU A 46 -8.24 10.46 -4.06
N GLY A 47 -7.12 11.01 -3.58
CA GLY A 47 -6.90 11.39 -2.18
C GLY A 47 -6.56 10.19 -1.28
N GLY A 48 -6.08 9.09 -1.85
CA GLY A 48 -5.61 7.93 -1.13
C GLY A 48 -4.19 8.10 -0.59
N LEU A 49 -3.86 7.28 0.41
CA LEU A 49 -2.52 7.18 1.00
C LEU A 49 -1.82 5.92 0.50
N SER A 50 -0.52 6.04 0.21
CA SER A 50 0.35 4.94 -0.20
C SER A 50 1.45 4.68 0.82
N ILE A 51 1.66 3.40 1.14
CA ILE A 51 2.68 2.93 2.08
C ILE A 51 3.55 1.91 1.35
N PHE A 52 4.83 2.22 1.20
CA PHE A 52 5.82 1.27 0.71
C PHE A 52 6.31 0.40 1.86
N VAL A 53 6.30 -0.92 1.69
CA VAL A 53 6.70 -1.86 2.74
C VAL A 53 8.02 -2.52 2.35
N GLU A 54 9.04 -2.37 3.19
CA GLU A 54 10.37 -2.94 2.95
C GLU A 54 10.94 -3.66 4.18
N ARG A 55 11.75 -4.68 3.93
CA ARG A 55 12.42 -5.47 4.97
C ARG A 55 13.91 -5.20 4.97
N GLU A 56 14.45 -4.92 6.15
CA GLU A 56 15.88 -4.68 6.32
C GLU A 56 16.69 -5.88 5.82
N GLY A 57 17.68 -5.61 4.98
CA GLY A 57 18.54 -6.62 4.37
C GLY A 57 17.90 -7.43 3.24
N VAL A 58 16.69 -7.09 2.79
CA VAL A 58 16.05 -7.68 1.61
C VAL A 58 15.97 -6.63 0.50
N SER A 59 16.84 -6.78 -0.50
CA SER A 59 16.85 -5.96 -1.71
C SER A 59 16.14 -6.67 -2.87
N PRO A 60 15.81 -5.93 -3.96
CA PRO A 60 15.26 -6.52 -5.17
C PRO A 60 16.11 -7.69 -5.69
N LYS A 61 15.47 -8.82 -5.99
CA LYS A 61 16.13 -10.07 -6.40
C LYS A 61 16.57 -10.05 -7.87
N ASN A 62 15.99 -9.18 -8.70
CA ASN A 62 16.33 -9.09 -10.12
C ASN A 62 16.23 -7.64 -10.66
N ALA A 63 16.74 -7.44 -11.86
CA ALA A 63 16.81 -6.12 -12.51
C ALA A 63 15.42 -5.53 -12.81
N ASP A 64 14.41 -6.36 -13.08
CA ASP A 64 13.04 -5.90 -13.31
C ASP A 64 12.41 -5.38 -12.02
N GLU A 65 12.59 -6.10 -10.91
CA GLU A 65 12.11 -5.69 -9.59
C GLU A 65 12.80 -4.37 -9.20
N LEU A 66 14.10 -4.21 -9.43
CA LEU A 66 14.79 -2.93 -9.20
C LEU A 66 14.19 -1.80 -10.05
N LYS A 67 13.97 -2.05 -11.35
CA LYS A 67 13.45 -1.06 -12.31
C LYS A 67 12.08 -0.51 -11.93
N PHE A 68 11.20 -1.34 -11.37
CA PHE A 68 9.86 -0.91 -10.99
C PHE A 68 9.75 -0.51 -9.53
N THR A 69 10.53 -1.12 -8.63
CA THR A 69 10.43 -0.87 -7.19
C THR A 69 10.94 0.50 -6.79
N GLU A 70 12.08 0.95 -7.32
CA GLU A 70 12.66 2.25 -6.96
C GLU A 70 11.71 3.42 -7.30
N PRO A 71 11.16 3.52 -8.54
CA PRO A 71 10.21 4.59 -8.86
C PRO A 71 8.91 4.53 -8.05
N LEU A 72 8.44 3.33 -7.67
CA LEU A 72 7.25 3.19 -6.82
C LEU A 72 7.55 3.67 -5.40
N ARG A 73 8.71 3.30 -4.84
CA ARG A 73 9.16 3.71 -3.50
C ARG A 73 9.26 5.23 -3.39
N GLU A 74 9.87 5.88 -4.37
CA GLU A 74 10.01 7.34 -4.41
C GLU A 74 8.66 8.09 -4.46
N LYS A 75 7.63 7.46 -5.05
CA LYS A 75 6.30 8.06 -5.14
C LYS A 75 5.42 7.76 -3.93
N CYS A 76 5.73 6.76 -3.11
CA CYS A 76 4.92 6.45 -1.95
C CYS A 76 4.95 7.59 -0.91
N ASN A 77 3.82 7.83 -0.24
CA ASN A 77 3.72 8.89 0.77
C ASN A 77 4.52 8.53 2.03
N LEU A 78 4.50 7.25 2.38
CA LEU A 78 5.15 6.72 3.58
C LEU A 78 5.97 5.48 3.24
N ILE A 79 7.01 5.26 4.02
CA ILE A 79 7.86 4.08 3.94
C ILE A 79 7.81 3.39 5.29
N PHE A 80 7.38 2.13 5.27
CA PHE A 80 7.33 1.25 6.41
C PHE A 80 8.45 0.22 6.29
N THR A 81 9.52 0.45 7.04
CA THR A 81 10.67 -0.46 7.10
C THR A 81 10.60 -1.28 8.38
N TRP A 82 10.72 -2.61 8.26
CA TRP A 82 10.79 -3.51 9.41
C TRP A 82 12.01 -4.43 9.39
N LYS A 83 12.45 -4.84 10.58
CA LYS A 83 13.62 -5.70 10.76
C LYS A 83 13.26 -7.17 10.61
N ASN A 84 14.27 -8.04 10.61
CA ASN A 84 14.07 -9.47 10.81
C ASN A 84 13.52 -9.70 12.23
N LEU A 85 12.23 -10.00 12.34
CA LEU A 85 11.58 -10.28 13.62
C LEU A 85 11.81 -11.75 14.02
N SER A 86 12.14 -11.98 15.29
CA SER A 86 12.24 -13.33 15.87
C SER A 86 10.86 -13.95 16.08
N ASN A 87 9.89 -13.15 16.52
CA ASN A 87 8.50 -13.57 16.71
C ASN A 87 7.55 -12.54 16.09
N LEU A 88 7.04 -12.85 14.90
CA LEU A 88 6.09 -11.98 14.18
C LEU A 88 4.80 -11.72 14.97
N GLN A 89 4.31 -12.70 15.72
CA GLN A 89 3.02 -12.61 16.43
C GLN A 89 3.10 -11.64 17.61
N GLU A 90 4.23 -11.62 18.31
CA GLU A 90 4.45 -10.72 19.46
C GLU A 90 4.94 -9.34 19.03
N GLU A 91 5.86 -9.28 18.06
CA GLU A 91 6.57 -8.04 17.71
C GLU A 91 5.85 -7.27 16.58
N GLY A 92 5.25 -7.99 15.62
CA GLY A 92 4.71 -7.42 14.39
C GLY A 92 3.53 -6.48 14.62
N GLY A 93 2.59 -6.88 15.48
CA GLY A 93 1.42 -6.07 15.81
C GLY A 93 1.80 -4.72 16.45
N SER A 94 2.76 -4.75 17.38
CA SER A 94 3.29 -3.56 18.04
C SER A 94 4.00 -2.62 17.06
N LEU A 95 4.77 -3.19 16.14
CA LEU A 95 5.52 -2.44 15.13
C LEU A 95 4.57 -1.70 14.16
N VAL A 96 3.54 -2.39 13.65
CA VAL A 96 2.51 -1.75 12.80
C VAL A 96 1.76 -0.68 13.59
N LYS A 97 1.36 -0.96 14.83
CA LYS A 97 0.62 0.00 15.67
C LYS A 97 1.42 1.29 15.89
N ASN A 98 2.70 1.18 16.22
CA ASN A 98 3.58 2.33 16.43
C ASN A 98 3.70 3.18 15.16
N PHE A 99 3.86 2.53 14.00
CA PHE A 99 3.91 3.22 12.71
C PHE A 99 2.61 3.98 12.41
N LEU A 100 1.46 3.34 12.60
CA LEU A 100 0.16 3.99 12.36
C LEU A 100 -0.06 5.20 13.28
N GLN A 101 0.37 5.10 14.54
CA GLN A 101 0.29 6.19 15.52
C GLN A 101 1.22 7.35 15.18
N GLN A 102 2.48 7.07 14.84
CA GLN A 102 3.47 8.08 14.46
C GLN A 102 3.02 8.93 13.28
N HIS A 103 2.32 8.32 12.32
CA HIS A 103 1.85 9.00 11.11
C HIS A 103 0.40 9.50 11.20
N ASN A 104 -0.23 9.42 12.38
CA ASN A 104 -1.63 9.82 12.61
C ASN A 104 -2.62 9.18 11.63
N LEU A 105 -2.34 7.95 11.18
CA LEU A 105 -3.16 7.24 10.19
C LEU A 105 -4.43 6.63 10.80
N CYS A 106 -4.47 6.55 12.12
CA CYS A 106 -5.64 6.12 12.86
C CYS A 106 -5.96 7.11 13.99
N SER A 107 -6.98 7.95 13.77
CA SER A 107 -7.76 8.57 14.85
C SER A 107 -8.87 7.62 15.38
N LEU A 108 -9.00 6.41 14.82
CA LEU A 108 -10.16 5.52 14.97
C LEU A 108 -9.81 4.07 15.40
N THR A 109 -8.77 3.83 16.20
CA THR A 109 -8.68 2.53 16.90
C THR A 109 -9.33 2.64 18.27
N THR A 110 -10.66 2.81 18.31
CA THR A 110 -11.40 2.22 19.43
C THR A 110 -11.34 0.71 19.25
N PRO A 111 -10.85 -0.05 20.24
CA PRO A 111 -10.90 -1.50 20.16
C PRO A 111 -12.35 -1.93 19.94
N THR A 112 -12.62 -2.67 18.88
CA THR A 112 -13.85 -3.47 18.80
C THR A 112 -13.79 -4.43 19.98
N LYS A 113 -14.68 -4.22 20.97
CA LYS A 113 -14.86 -5.18 22.06
C LYS A 113 -15.30 -6.49 21.42
N ASN A 114 -14.48 -7.53 21.60
CA ASN A 114 -14.87 -8.92 21.35
C ASN A 114 -15.98 -9.33 22.31
#